data_AF-A0A8T6RM76-F1
#
_entry.id   AF-A0A8T6RM76-F1
#
_cell.length_a   1.000
_cell.length_b   1.000
_cell.length_c   1.000
_cell.angle_alpha   90.00
_cell.angle_beta   90.00
_cell.angle_gamma   90.00
#
_symmetry.space_group_name_H-M   'P 1'
#
loop_
_entity.id
_entity.type
_entity.pdbx_description
1 polymer ?
#
loop_
_entity_poly.entity_id
_entity_poly.type
_entity_poly.pdbx_seq_one_letter_code
_entity_poly.pdbx_strand_id
1 'polypeptide(L)'
;MVQNLMAMIEAGGLGMLRNLWFKKTNLQDSRRATILISDYHGIIWVWIGMNVTSNTKKQVTVKAEEIMNTGYDLEGTKLGLNCRQLIIIDEYSMKAQDNQEVAQNYEQLLMTLDSLEMAPYASSNYIMEITTPAGQTNIQTTSQMPSSSDRDPRNDSLVGIMLICLLEKYPESFVSRKTDGSVQLETSSGETISYNYINFQLHLQPNSKPIPNEVMEKYKFLTQP
;
A
#
# COMPACT_ATOMS: atom_id res chain seq x y z
N MET A 1 -16.12 -24.89 3.39
CA MET A 1 -14.73 -24.50 3.04
C MET A 1 -14.55 -23.12 3.62
N VAL A 2 -13.78 -22.97 4.70
CA VAL A 2 -13.58 -21.66 5.36
C VAL A 2 -12.59 -20.89 4.48
N GLN A 3 -13.04 -19.80 3.86
CA GLN A 3 -12.13 -18.91 3.13
C GLN A 3 -11.22 -18.24 4.16
N ASN A 4 -9.91 -18.36 3.99
CA ASN A 4 -8.93 -17.63 4.78
C ASN A 4 -8.96 -16.17 4.36
N LEU A 5 -9.87 -15.41 4.94
CA LEU A 5 -9.98 -13.98 4.69
C LEU A 5 -8.96 -13.24 5.53
N MET A 6 -8.18 -12.40 4.86
CA MET A 6 -7.18 -11.55 5.48
C MET A 6 -7.25 -10.17 4.86
N ALA A 7 -6.94 -9.16 5.65
CA ALA A 7 -6.78 -7.80 5.18
C ALA A 7 -5.44 -7.26 5.62
N MET A 8 -4.79 -6.52 4.73
CA MET A 8 -3.67 -5.67 5.08
C MET A 8 -4.10 -4.23 4.91
N ILE A 9 -3.88 -3.43 5.94
CA ILE A 9 -4.36 -2.05 6.01
C ILE A 9 -3.19 -1.17 6.39
N GLU A 10 -3.07 0.00 5.81
CA GLU A 10 -2.11 1.00 6.26
C GLU A 10 -2.82 2.15 6.94
N ALA A 11 -2.26 2.58 8.06
CA ALA A 11 -2.66 3.79 8.76
C ALA A 11 -1.78 4.96 8.31
N GLY A 12 -2.41 5.97 7.71
CA GLY A 12 -1.79 7.24 7.38
C GLY A 12 -1.78 8.22 8.56
N GLY A 13 -1.18 9.39 8.36
CA GLY A 13 -1.41 10.54 9.24
C GLY A 13 -2.90 10.90 9.29
N LEU A 14 -3.39 11.37 10.45
CA LEU A 14 -4.80 11.70 10.74
C LEU A 14 -5.75 10.51 10.91
N GLY A 15 -5.25 9.27 10.99
CA GLY A 15 -6.06 8.09 11.33
C GLY A 15 -6.84 7.52 10.14
N MET A 16 -6.50 7.94 8.92
CA MET A 16 -7.04 7.36 7.69
C MET A 16 -6.50 5.94 7.49
N LEU A 17 -7.38 5.05 7.03
CA LEU A 17 -7.04 3.66 6.68
C LEU A 17 -7.16 3.43 5.18
N ARG A 18 -6.23 2.66 4.62
CA ARG A 18 -6.33 2.14 3.25
C ARG A 18 -6.04 0.66 3.17
N ASN A 19 -6.77 -0.04 2.31
CA ASN A 19 -6.45 -1.41 1.97
C ASN A 19 -5.17 -1.48 1.16
N LEU A 20 -4.26 -2.35 1.58
CA LEU A 20 -3.05 -2.72 0.88
C LEU A 20 -3.19 -4.11 0.32
N TRP A 21 -2.56 -4.33 -0.83
CA TRP A 21 -2.32 -5.68 -1.29
C TRP A 21 -1.33 -6.35 -0.35
N PHE A 22 -1.60 -7.60 0.00
CA PHE A 22 -0.69 -8.38 0.82
C PHE A 22 0.67 -8.49 0.12
N LYS A 23 1.69 -7.90 0.74
CA LYS A 23 3.11 -8.05 0.38
C LYS A 23 3.91 -8.03 1.66
N LYS A 24 4.78 -9.03 1.87
CA LYS A 24 5.67 -9.08 3.04
C LYS A 24 6.45 -7.78 3.26
N THR A 25 6.89 -7.15 2.16
CA THR A 25 7.64 -5.89 2.19
C THR A 25 6.87 -4.73 2.85
N ASN A 26 5.54 -4.76 2.88
CA ASN A 26 4.74 -3.71 3.52
C ASN A 26 4.78 -3.79 5.06
N LEU A 27 5.12 -4.96 5.61
CA LEU A 27 5.33 -5.20 7.05
C LEU A 27 6.80 -5.12 7.45
N GLN A 28 7.65 -4.59 6.57
CA GLN A 28 9.08 -4.37 6.79
C GLN A 28 9.54 -2.98 6.32
N ASP A 29 8.64 -2.16 5.75
CA ASP A 29 8.97 -0.79 5.34
C ASP A 29 9.06 0.10 6.59
N SER A 30 10.25 0.62 6.85
CA SER A 30 10.53 1.49 7.99
C SER A 30 9.74 2.81 7.99
N ARG A 31 9.03 3.15 6.92
CA ARG A 31 8.24 4.38 6.81
C ARG A 31 6.74 4.16 7.02
N ARG A 32 6.30 2.92 7.26
CA ARG A 32 4.88 2.56 7.23
C ARG A 32 4.37 2.07 8.58
N ALA A 33 3.10 2.34 8.82
CA ALA A 33 2.32 1.76 9.90
C ALA A 33 1.24 0.86 9.27
N THR A 34 1.37 -0.46 9.44
CA THR A 34 0.55 -1.45 8.72
C THR A 34 -0.13 -2.38 9.73
N ILE A 35 -1.42 -2.66 9.53
CA ILE A 35 -2.21 -3.64 10.26
C ILE A 35 -2.44 -4.84 9.35
N LEU A 36 -2.05 -6.03 9.77
CA LEU A 36 -2.44 -7.29 9.14
C LEU A 36 -3.48 -7.97 10.02
N ILE A 37 -4.67 -8.15 9.49
CA ILE A 37 -5.76 -8.88 10.13
C ILE A 37 -5.75 -10.31 9.60
N SER A 38 -5.53 -11.26 10.50
CA SER A 38 -5.52 -12.68 10.18
C SER A 38 -6.45 -13.45 11.12
N ASP A 39 -7.73 -13.56 10.74
CA ASP A 39 -8.73 -14.34 11.49
C ASP A 39 -8.35 -15.81 11.62
N TYR A 40 -7.64 -16.37 10.62
CA TYR A 40 -7.18 -17.76 10.65
C TYR A 40 -6.26 -18.05 11.85
N HIS A 41 -5.36 -17.14 12.16
CA HIS A 41 -4.47 -17.24 13.33
C HIS A 41 -5.09 -16.63 14.58
N GLY A 42 -6.21 -15.91 14.47
CA GLY A 42 -6.82 -15.17 15.57
C GLY A 42 -5.95 -14.02 16.09
N ILE A 43 -5.09 -13.44 15.23
CA ILE A 43 -4.12 -12.40 15.60
C ILE A 43 -4.28 -11.19 14.66
N ILE A 44 -4.26 -9.99 15.24
CA ILE A 44 -4.03 -8.73 14.52
C ILE A 44 -2.58 -8.34 14.76
N TRP A 45 -1.82 -8.24 13.68
CA TRP A 45 -0.44 -7.78 13.71
C TRP A 45 -0.37 -6.31 13.34
N VAL A 46 0.37 -5.52 14.10
CA VAL A 46 0.64 -4.12 13.81
C VAL A 46 2.13 -3.93 13.64
N TRP A 47 2.55 -3.53 12.44
CA TRP A 47 3.91 -3.11 12.15
C TRP A 47 4.00 -1.58 12.22
N ILE A 48 4.97 -1.06 12.97
CA ILE A 48 5.31 0.36 13.01
C ILE A 48 6.77 0.51 12.64
N GLY A 49 7.03 1.05 11.45
CA GLY A 49 8.38 1.35 10.99
C GLY A 49 9.04 2.47 11.81
N MET A 50 10.37 2.45 11.88
CA MET A 50 11.15 3.39 12.72
C MET A 50 10.99 4.88 12.35
N ASN A 51 10.59 5.17 11.12
CA ASN A 51 10.42 6.53 10.60
C ASN A 51 8.95 6.99 10.67
N VAL A 52 8.08 6.21 11.30
CA VAL A 52 6.67 6.58 11.52
C VAL A 52 6.59 7.59 12.66
N THR A 53 5.78 8.64 12.47
CA THR A 53 5.59 9.68 13.49
C THR A 53 4.88 9.13 14.74
N SER A 54 5.16 9.72 15.91
CA SER A 54 4.49 9.37 17.16
C SER A 54 2.96 9.50 17.10
N ASN A 55 2.43 10.40 16.25
CA ASN A 55 0.99 10.54 16.06
C ASN A 55 0.41 9.35 15.29
N THR A 56 1.01 9.01 14.15
CA THR A 56 0.60 7.85 13.34
C THR A 56 0.72 6.55 14.15
N LYS A 57 1.77 6.42 14.97
CA LYS A 57 1.94 5.30 15.91
C LYS A 57 0.74 5.15 16.86
N LYS A 58 0.29 6.24 17.50
CA LYS A 58 -0.89 6.19 18.38
C LYS A 58 -2.16 5.84 17.61
N GLN A 59 -2.34 6.43 16.44
CA GLN A 59 -3.54 6.22 15.62
C GLN A 59 -3.65 4.79 15.11
N VAL A 60 -2.56 4.19 14.61
CA VAL A 60 -2.58 2.80 14.13
C VAL A 60 -2.90 1.82 15.26
N THR A 61 -2.37 2.06 16.47
CA THR A 61 -2.66 1.23 17.64
C THR A 61 -4.13 1.31 18.04
N VAL A 62 -4.66 2.52 18.22
CA VAL A 62 -6.09 2.73 18.55
C VAL A 62 -6.99 2.08 17.49
N LYS A 63 -6.61 2.18 16.22
CA LYS A 63 -7.40 1.61 15.14
C LYS A 63 -7.34 0.09 15.08
N ALA A 64 -6.20 -0.51 15.41
CA ALA A 64 -6.10 -1.96 15.53
C ALA A 64 -6.94 -2.49 16.70
N GLU A 65 -6.97 -1.78 17.83
CA GLU A 65 -7.86 -2.09 18.96
C GLU A 65 -9.35 -1.94 18.56
N GLU A 66 -9.71 -0.90 17.82
CA GLU A 66 -11.06 -0.71 17.29
C GLU A 66 -11.48 -1.86 16.37
N ILE A 67 -10.58 -2.29 15.48
CA ILE A 67 -10.79 -3.42 14.56
C ILE A 67 -11.02 -4.72 15.35
N MET A 68 -10.24 -4.97 16.39
CA MET A 68 -10.39 -6.16 17.24
C MET A 68 -11.78 -6.21 17.90
N ASN A 69 -12.35 -5.06 18.24
CA ASN A 69 -13.64 -4.96 18.93
C ASN A 69 -14.85 -4.90 17.99
N THR A 70 -14.72 -4.23 16.85
CA THR A 70 -15.86 -3.86 15.97
C THR A 70 -15.84 -4.56 14.61
N GLY A 71 -14.71 -5.16 14.26
CA GLY A 71 -14.42 -5.77 12.99
C GLY A 71 -14.07 -4.74 11.91
N TYR A 72 -13.22 -5.14 10.98
CA TYR A 72 -12.93 -4.41 9.76
C TYR A 72 -13.80 -4.92 8.60
N ASP A 73 -14.56 -4.04 7.97
CA ASP A 73 -15.39 -4.41 6.82
C ASP A 73 -14.52 -4.47 5.55
N LEU A 74 -14.34 -5.70 5.05
CA LEU A 74 -13.74 -5.98 3.75
C LEU A 74 -14.81 -6.59 2.85
N GLU A 75 -15.31 -5.78 1.92
CA GLU A 75 -16.27 -6.21 0.89
C GLU A 75 -17.52 -6.90 1.44
N GLY A 76 -18.04 -6.41 2.57
CA GLY A 76 -19.23 -6.96 3.24
C GLY A 76 -18.92 -8.10 4.22
N THR A 77 -17.65 -8.44 4.42
CA THR A 77 -17.21 -9.39 5.45
C THR A 77 -16.46 -8.68 6.56
N LYS A 78 -16.88 -8.89 7.81
CA LYS A 78 -16.18 -8.36 8.98
C LYS A 78 -15.03 -9.26 9.42
N LEU A 79 -13.81 -8.76 9.32
CA LEU A 79 -12.58 -9.40 9.77
C LEU A 79 -12.13 -8.87 11.14
N GLY A 80 -11.38 -9.66 11.90
CA GLY A 80 -10.78 -9.22 13.16
C GLY A 80 -11.64 -9.45 14.41
N LEU A 81 -12.93 -9.75 14.25
CA LEU A 81 -13.85 -10.08 15.36
C LEU A 81 -13.48 -11.39 16.07
N ASN A 82 -12.80 -12.29 15.37
CA ASN A 82 -12.34 -13.56 15.92
C ASN A 82 -10.90 -13.48 16.46
N CYS A 83 -10.23 -12.34 16.27
CA CYS A 83 -8.89 -12.14 16.78
C CYS A 83 -8.94 -11.94 18.30
N ARG A 84 -8.11 -12.72 19.01
CA ARG A 84 -7.99 -12.68 20.48
C ARG A 84 -6.72 -12.00 20.95
N GLN A 85 -5.82 -11.70 20.02
CA GLN A 85 -4.53 -11.12 20.31
C GLN A 85 -4.25 -9.98 19.34
N LEU A 86 -3.76 -8.88 19.91
CA LEU A 86 -3.19 -7.75 19.19
C LEU A 86 -1.68 -7.74 19.49
N ILE A 87 -0.85 -7.86 18.46
CA ILE A 87 0.60 -7.84 18.60
C ILE A 87 1.14 -6.61 17.89
N ILE A 88 1.87 -5.78 18.62
CA ILE A 88 2.47 -4.56 18.11
C ILE A 88 3.98 -4.75 18.00
N ILE A 89 4.49 -4.58 16.79
CA ILE A 89 5.91 -4.64 16.47
C ILE A 89 6.35 -3.23 16.09
N ASP A 90 7.03 -2.59 17.04
CA ASP A 90 7.69 -1.31 16.82
C ASP A 90 9.16 -1.55 16.45
N GLU A 91 9.52 -1.20 15.22
CA GLU A 91 10.87 -1.40 14.69
C GLU A 91 11.92 -0.64 15.51
N TYR A 92 11.60 0.53 16.06
CA TYR A 92 12.51 1.28 16.92
C TYR A 92 12.80 0.50 18.20
N SER A 93 11.76 -0.02 18.86
CA SER A 93 11.91 -0.83 20.07
C SER A 93 12.62 -2.16 19.83
N MET A 94 12.39 -2.77 18.66
CA MET A 94 13.09 -3.98 18.25
C MET A 94 14.60 -3.77 18.08
N LYS A 95 14.99 -2.67 17.42
CA LYS A 95 16.40 -2.36 17.13
C LYS A 95 17.16 -1.79 18.31
N ALA A 96 16.47 -1.21 19.29
CA ALA A 96 17.09 -0.70 20.51
C ALA A 96 17.70 -1.80 21.40
N GLN A 97 17.64 -3.09 21.02
CA GLN A 97 18.16 -4.27 21.76
C GLN A 97 17.60 -4.50 23.17
N ASP A 98 16.79 -3.59 23.68
CA ASP A 98 16.23 -3.63 25.03
C ASP A 98 14.87 -4.38 25.11
N ASN A 99 14.32 -4.84 23.98
CA ASN A 99 13.01 -5.48 23.95
C ASN A 99 13.01 -6.83 23.22
N GLN A 100 13.44 -7.87 23.94
CA GLN A 100 13.48 -9.26 23.45
C GLN A 100 12.09 -9.79 23.06
N GLU A 101 11.02 -9.31 23.70
CA GLU A 101 9.65 -9.71 23.38
C GLU A 101 9.23 -9.23 21.98
N VAL A 102 9.54 -7.97 21.64
CA VAL A 102 9.23 -7.42 20.30
C VAL A 102 10.01 -8.16 19.22
N ALA A 103 11.26 -8.54 19.48
CA ALA A 103 12.05 -9.35 18.54
C ALA A 103 11.44 -10.75 18.33
N GLN A 104 11.01 -11.42 19.40
CA GLN A 104 10.31 -12.71 19.30
C GLN A 104 8.99 -12.60 18.53
N ASN A 105 8.22 -11.56 18.79
CA ASN A 105 6.98 -11.28 18.07
C ASN A 105 7.22 -11.02 16.58
N TYR A 106 8.33 -10.36 16.23
CA TYR A 106 8.72 -10.17 14.84
C TYR A 106 9.05 -11.50 14.14
N GLU A 107 9.81 -12.40 14.79
CA GLU A 107 10.07 -13.73 14.24
C GLU A 107 8.77 -14.55 14.05
N GLN A 108 7.83 -14.47 15.00
CA GLN A 108 6.51 -15.10 14.87
C GLN A 108 5.69 -14.50 13.71
N LEU A 109 5.78 -13.18 13.50
CA LEU A 109 5.18 -12.54 12.34
C LEU A 109 5.77 -13.10 11.04
N LEU A 110 7.10 -13.22 10.93
CA LEU A 110 7.74 -13.78 9.73
C LEU A 110 7.28 -15.21 9.45
N MET A 111 7.24 -16.08 10.46
CA MET A 111 6.72 -17.44 10.33
C MET A 111 5.24 -17.46 9.89
N THR A 112 4.44 -16.54 10.41
CA THR A 112 3.05 -16.36 9.99
C THR A 112 2.97 -15.94 8.53
N LEU A 113 3.79 -14.98 8.10
CA LEU A 113 3.80 -14.52 6.70
C LEU A 113 4.25 -15.62 5.74
N ASP A 114 5.19 -16.48 6.15
CA ASP A 114 5.63 -17.64 5.37
C ASP A 114 4.51 -18.67 5.21
N SER A 115 3.75 -18.96 6.27
CA SER A 115 2.61 -19.88 6.20
C SER A 115 1.49 -19.36 5.30
N LEU A 116 1.31 -18.04 5.25
CA LEU A 116 0.33 -17.36 4.41
C LEU A 116 0.73 -17.33 2.93
N GLU A 117 2.02 -17.22 2.60
CA GLU A 117 2.49 -17.33 1.20
C GLU A 117 2.39 -18.76 0.66
N MET A 118 2.48 -19.77 1.53
CA MET A 118 2.35 -21.18 1.15
C MET A 118 0.88 -21.66 1.08
N ALA A 119 -0.07 -20.87 1.57
CA ALA A 119 -1.48 -21.16 1.38
C ALA A 119 -1.84 -20.93 -0.11
N PRO A 120 -2.42 -21.92 -0.83
CA PRO A 120 -2.65 -21.85 -2.29
C PRO A 120 -3.71 -20.82 -2.73
N TYR A 121 -3.96 -19.76 -1.95
CA TYR A 121 -5.07 -18.83 -2.14
C TYR A 121 -4.70 -17.34 -2.01
N ALA A 122 -3.42 -16.97 -1.86
CA ALA A 122 -2.99 -15.56 -1.87
C ALA A 122 -3.13 -14.86 -3.25
N SER A 123 -3.59 -15.58 -4.28
CA SER A 123 -3.95 -15.04 -5.60
C SER A 123 -5.44 -15.14 -5.93
N SER A 124 -6.32 -15.25 -4.92
CA SER A 124 -7.77 -15.27 -5.17
C SER A 124 -8.33 -13.86 -5.32
N ASN A 125 -7.84 -13.11 -6.32
CA ASN A 125 -8.70 -12.12 -6.97
C ASN A 125 -9.74 -12.91 -7.75
N TYR A 126 -10.90 -13.14 -7.16
CA TYR A 126 -12.09 -13.43 -7.96
C TYR A 126 -12.32 -12.18 -8.83
N ILE A 127 -11.98 -12.26 -10.11
CA ILE A 127 -12.63 -11.42 -11.11
C ILE A 127 -14.09 -11.88 -11.08
N MET A 128 -14.95 -11.09 -10.46
CA MET A 128 -16.39 -11.31 -10.56
C MET A 128 -16.78 -10.95 -12.00
N GLU A 129 -16.83 -11.95 -12.89
CA GLU A 129 -17.52 -11.82 -14.16
C GLU A 129 -18.99 -11.51 -13.86
N ILE A 130 -19.38 -10.25 -14.07
CA ILE A 130 -20.79 -9.88 -14.09
C ILE A 130 -21.38 -10.51 -15.35
N THR A 131 -21.93 -11.72 -15.21
CA THR A 131 -22.74 -12.34 -16.26
C THR A 131 -24.09 -11.64 -16.25
N THR A 132 -24.26 -10.61 -17.07
CA THR A 132 -25.60 -10.12 -17.42
C THR A 132 -26.27 -11.17 -18.32
N PRO A 133 -27.50 -11.61 -18.01
CA PRO A 133 -28.20 -12.57 -18.85
C PRO A 133 -28.74 -11.86 -20.09
N ALA A 134 -27.95 -11.86 -21.17
CA ALA A 134 -28.36 -12.14 -22.55
C ALA A 134 -27.29 -11.68 -23.56
N GLY A 135 -26.73 -12.64 -24.28
CA GLY A 135 -26.33 -12.41 -25.68
C GLY A 135 -24.85 -12.12 -25.94
N GLN A 136 -24.08 -13.20 -26.06
CA GLN A 136 -22.97 -13.40 -27.01
C GLN A 136 -21.91 -12.29 -27.15
N THR A 137 -20.69 -12.63 -26.72
CA THR A 137 -19.50 -12.38 -27.56
C THR A 137 -18.45 -13.45 -27.30
N ASN A 138 -18.05 -14.15 -28.37
CA ASN A 138 -16.80 -14.90 -28.43
C ASN A 138 -15.65 -13.94 -28.13
N ILE A 139 -14.87 -14.19 -27.08
CA ILE A 139 -13.54 -13.62 -26.95
C ILE A 139 -12.57 -14.77 -26.76
N GLN A 140 -11.77 -15.00 -27.80
CA GLN A 140 -10.59 -15.84 -27.74
C GLN A 140 -9.70 -15.37 -26.59
N THR A 141 -9.42 -16.27 -25.66
CA THR A 141 -8.36 -16.14 -24.67
C THR A 141 -7.01 -16.09 -25.38
N THR A 142 -6.57 -14.90 -25.77
CA THR A 142 -5.14 -14.61 -25.82
C THR A 142 -4.71 -14.23 -24.42
N SER A 143 -4.35 -15.26 -23.64
CA SER A 143 -3.49 -15.10 -22.46
C SER A 143 -2.12 -14.61 -22.93
N GLN A 144 -2.02 -13.32 -23.21
CA GLN A 144 -0.77 -12.60 -23.12
C GLN A 144 -0.90 -11.71 -21.89
N MET A 145 -0.05 -11.95 -20.88
CA MET A 145 0.33 -10.88 -19.97
C MET A 145 0.61 -9.63 -20.84
N PRO A 146 0.17 -8.42 -20.48
CA PRO A 146 0.70 -7.23 -21.13
C PRO A 146 2.21 -7.32 -21.01
N SER A 147 2.87 -7.56 -22.15
CA SER A 147 4.30 -7.63 -22.24
C SER A 147 4.85 -6.34 -21.69
N SER A 148 5.91 -6.45 -20.88
CA SER A 148 6.72 -5.34 -20.40
C SER A 148 7.50 -4.67 -21.56
N SER A 149 6.88 -4.44 -22.71
CA SER A 149 7.57 -4.11 -23.96
C SER A 149 7.61 -2.62 -24.32
N ASP A 150 6.94 -1.72 -23.60
CA ASP A 150 6.93 -0.28 -23.96
C ASP A 150 7.32 0.69 -22.82
N ARG A 151 7.84 0.21 -21.69
CA ARG A 151 8.36 1.12 -20.64
C ARG A 151 9.79 1.53 -20.94
N ASP A 152 9.96 2.75 -21.45
CA ASP A 152 11.27 3.36 -21.56
C ASP A 152 11.85 3.64 -20.16
N PRO A 153 12.99 3.03 -19.77
CA PRO A 153 13.59 3.21 -18.43
C PRO A 153 13.96 4.66 -18.12
N ARG A 154 14.15 5.49 -19.17
CA ARG A 154 14.41 6.92 -19.02
C ARG A 154 13.16 7.67 -18.58
N ASN A 155 11.98 7.31 -19.08
CA ASN A 155 10.71 7.87 -18.58
C ASN A 155 10.50 7.50 -17.11
N ASP A 156 10.84 6.27 -16.72
CA ASP A 156 10.77 5.82 -15.33
C ASP A 156 11.69 6.64 -14.41
N SER A 157 12.89 7.00 -14.89
CA SER A 157 13.82 7.87 -14.17
C SER A 157 13.26 9.30 -14.03
N LEU A 158 12.69 9.86 -15.11
CA LEU A 158 12.06 11.18 -15.06
C LEU A 158 10.84 11.22 -14.13
N VAL A 159 10.04 10.14 -14.10
CA VAL A 159 8.97 9.95 -13.12
C VAL A 159 9.53 9.98 -11.70
N GLY A 160 10.60 9.24 -11.43
CA GLY A 160 11.23 9.20 -10.11
C GLY A 160 11.75 10.57 -9.65
N ILE A 161 12.42 11.31 -10.53
CA ILE A 161 12.95 12.66 -10.22
C ILE A 161 11.80 13.63 -9.94
N MET A 162 10.75 13.64 -10.78
CA MET A 162 9.57 14.48 -10.56
C MET A 162 8.88 14.15 -9.23
N LEU A 163 8.78 12.86 -8.90
CA LEU A 163 8.20 12.42 -7.64
C LEU A 163 8.98 12.95 -6.44
N ILE A 164 10.31 12.91 -6.48
CA ILE A 164 11.15 13.47 -5.41
C ILE A 164 10.88 14.96 -5.24
N CYS A 165 10.84 15.73 -6.33
CA CYS A 165 10.54 17.17 -6.26
C CYS A 165 9.17 17.47 -5.65
N LEU A 166 8.15 16.68 -6.02
CA LEU A 166 6.81 16.81 -5.47
C LEU A 166 6.73 16.41 -3.99
N LEU A 167 7.41 15.34 -3.59
CA LEU A 167 7.44 14.87 -2.21
C LEU A 167 8.19 15.82 -1.28
N GLU A 168 9.18 16.56 -1.77
CA GLU A 168 9.80 17.61 -0.96
C GLU A 168 8.85 18.78 -0.71
N LYS A 169 8.05 19.17 -1.72
CA LYS A 169 7.07 20.25 -1.57
C LYS A 169 5.88 19.82 -0.72
N TYR A 170 5.46 18.57 -0.87
CA TYR A 170 4.30 17.98 -0.22
C TYR A 170 4.70 16.70 0.53
N PRO A 171 5.44 16.83 1.65
CA PRO A 171 6.03 15.69 2.38
C PRO A 171 5.02 14.72 2.96
N GLU A 172 3.78 15.18 3.17
CA GLU A 172 2.69 14.38 3.72
C GLU A 172 1.75 13.82 2.63
N SER A 173 2.23 13.68 1.39
CA SER A 173 1.40 13.20 0.27
C SER A 173 1.42 11.69 0.13
N PHE A 174 0.30 11.14 -0.36
CA PHE A 174 0.19 9.75 -0.75
C PHE A 174 0.51 9.58 -2.22
N VAL A 175 1.31 8.57 -2.53
CA VAL A 175 1.71 8.26 -3.91
C VAL A 175 1.18 6.90 -4.28
N SER A 176 0.52 6.80 -5.43
CA SER A 176 0.17 5.54 -6.08
C SER A 176 0.73 5.51 -7.50
N ARG A 177 1.11 4.32 -7.97
CA ARG A 177 1.59 4.09 -9.34
C ARG A 177 0.69 3.07 -10.01
N LYS A 178 0.15 3.42 -11.17
CA LYS A 178 -0.71 2.55 -11.97
C LYS A 178 0.11 1.63 -12.88
N THR A 179 -0.54 0.60 -13.42
CA THR A 179 0.08 -0.37 -14.33
C THR A 179 0.55 0.27 -15.65
N ASP A 180 -0.09 1.36 -16.07
CA ASP A 180 0.30 2.17 -17.24
C ASP A 180 1.56 3.04 -17.02
N GLY A 181 2.12 3.04 -15.80
CA GLY A 181 3.31 3.81 -15.45
C GLY A 181 3.01 5.18 -14.86
N SER A 182 1.75 5.65 -14.95
CA SER A 182 1.34 6.92 -14.36
C SER A 182 1.43 6.90 -12.83
N VAL A 183 1.71 8.07 -12.28
CA VAL A 183 1.82 8.32 -10.85
C VAL A 183 0.73 9.30 -10.46
N GLN A 184 0.06 9.00 -9.35
CA GLN A 184 -0.92 9.87 -8.72
C GLN A 184 -0.44 10.21 -7.31
N LEU A 185 -0.36 11.50 -7.03
CA LEU A 185 0.02 12.07 -5.74
C LEU A 185 -1.19 12.81 -5.16
N GLU A 186 -1.57 12.47 -3.94
CA GLU A 186 -2.67 13.11 -3.21
C GLU A 186 -2.10 13.84 -2.00
N THR A 187 -2.30 15.16 -1.94
CA THR A 187 -1.78 16.02 -0.86
C THR A 187 -2.69 15.97 0.36
N SER A 188 -2.20 16.48 1.50
CA SER A 188 -3.00 16.62 2.73
C SER A 188 -4.19 17.57 2.60
N SER A 189 -4.23 18.43 1.58
CA SER A 189 -5.38 19.28 1.24
C SER A 189 -6.45 18.55 0.40
N GLY A 190 -6.26 17.25 0.10
CA GLY A 190 -7.14 16.47 -0.78
C GLY A 190 -6.95 16.78 -2.27
N GLU A 191 -5.89 17.52 -2.62
CA GLU A 191 -5.58 17.86 -4.00
C GLU A 191 -4.81 16.72 -4.65
N THR A 192 -5.16 16.39 -5.90
CA THR A 192 -4.53 15.31 -6.63
C THR A 192 -3.67 15.84 -7.77
N ILE A 193 -2.41 15.43 -7.84
CA ILE A 193 -1.49 15.61 -8.96
C ILE A 193 -1.25 14.26 -9.61
N SER A 194 -1.75 14.06 -10.82
CA SER A 194 -1.60 12.80 -11.57
C SER A 194 -0.85 13.05 -12.86
N TYR A 195 0.24 12.30 -13.10
CA TYR A 195 1.12 12.51 -14.23
C TYR A 195 1.74 11.22 -14.77
N ASN A 196 2.23 11.28 -16.00
CA ASN A 196 3.07 10.24 -16.61
C ASN A 196 4.13 10.90 -17.50
N TYR A 197 5.16 10.15 -17.88
CA TYR A 197 6.10 10.55 -18.94
C TYR A 197 5.90 9.68 -20.17
N ILE A 198 5.69 10.34 -21.32
CA ILE A 198 5.60 9.69 -22.63
C ILE A 198 6.61 10.39 -23.52
N ASN A 199 7.54 9.65 -24.11
CA ASN A 199 8.62 10.21 -24.94
C ASN A 199 9.34 11.41 -24.28
N PHE A 200 9.75 11.27 -23.02
CA PHE A 200 10.43 12.29 -22.22
C PHE A 200 9.61 13.56 -21.93
N GLN A 201 8.33 13.58 -22.27
CA GLN A 201 7.45 14.70 -22.01
C GLN A 201 6.53 14.39 -20.83
N LEU A 202 6.38 15.37 -19.93
CA LEU A 202 5.45 15.30 -18.82
C LEU A 202 4.02 15.47 -19.34
N HIS A 203 3.16 14.50 -19.04
CA HIS A 203 1.73 14.55 -19.31
C HIS A 203 0.95 14.55 -18.00
N LEU A 204 0.17 15.59 -17.74
CA LEU A 204 -0.81 15.61 -16.65
C LEU A 204 -2.07 14.87 -17.06
N GLN A 205 -2.60 14.07 -16.14
CA GLN A 205 -3.85 13.35 -16.32
C GLN A 205 -5.06 14.28 -16.11
N PRO A 206 -6.24 13.94 -16.66
CA PRO A 206 -7.47 14.67 -16.40
C PRO A 206 -7.73 14.82 -14.89
N ASN A 207 -8.22 15.99 -14.48
CA ASN A 207 -8.49 16.37 -13.09
C ASN A 207 -7.25 16.48 -12.18
N SER A 208 -6.03 16.42 -12.74
CA SER A 208 -4.82 16.75 -12.01
C SER A 208 -4.75 18.24 -11.73
N LYS A 209 -4.31 18.61 -10.53
CA LYS A 209 -3.80 19.95 -10.25
C LYS A 209 -2.53 20.21 -11.06
N PRO A 210 -2.27 21.48 -11.41
CA PRO A 210 -1.02 21.85 -12.07
C PRO A 210 0.16 21.63 -11.12
N ILE A 211 1.32 21.29 -11.69
CA ILE A 211 2.56 21.21 -10.91
C ILE A 211 3.02 22.63 -10.55
N PRO A 212 3.33 22.92 -9.28
CA PRO A 212 3.85 24.22 -8.88
C PRO A 212 5.12 24.61 -9.63
N ASN A 213 5.29 25.90 -9.94
CA ASN A 213 6.47 26.40 -10.66
C ASN A 213 7.78 26.06 -9.94
N GLU A 214 7.83 26.18 -8.61
CA GLU A 214 9.01 25.84 -7.80
C GLU A 214 9.43 24.36 -7.94
N VAL A 215 8.45 23.45 -8.08
CA VAL A 215 8.68 22.02 -8.30
C VAL A 215 9.24 21.81 -9.72
N MET A 216 8.68 22.51 -10.71
CA MET A 216 9.16 22.46 -12.10
C MET A 216 10.57 23.03 -12.27
N GLU A 217 10.92 24.09 -11.55
CA GLU A 217 12.27 24.67 -11.56
C GLU A 217 13.28 23.71 -10.96
N LYS A 218 12.96 23.11 -9.81
CA LYS A 218 13.81 22.09 -9.18
C LYS A 218 13.96 20.85 -10.06
N TYR A 219 12.87 20.38 -10.66
CA TYR A 219 12.90 19.26 -11.59
C TYR A 219 13.84 19.55 -12.76
N LYS A 220 13.70 20.73 -13.40
CA LYS A 220 14.60 21.16 -14.50
C LYS A 220 16.06 21.19 -14.06
N PHE A 221 16.36 21.67 -12.86
CA PHE A 221 17.73 21.67 -12.33
C PHE A 221 18.30 20.25 -12.20
N LEU A 222 17.49 19.28 -11.74
CA LEU A 222 17.92 17.89 -11.56
C LEU A 222 18.00 17.07 -12.85
N THR A 223 17.37 17.53 -13.93
CA THR A 223 17.35 16.84 -15.23
C THR A 223 18.18 17.52 -16.32
N GLN A 224 18.85 18.62 -16.01
CA GLN A 224 19.81 19.24 -16.93
C GLN A 224 21.05 18.32 -17.08
N PRO A 225 21.59 18.17 -18.31
CA PRO A 225 22.83 17.43 -18.54
C PRO A 225 24.06 18.11 -17.94
#